data_AF-A0A7W0JCR2-F1
#
_entry.id   AF-A0A7W0JCR2-F1
#
_cell.length_a   1.000
_cell.length_b   1.000
_cell.length_c   1.000
_cell.angle_alpha   90.00
_cell.angle_beta   90.00
_cell.angle_gamma   90.00
#
_symmetry.space_group_name_H-M   'P 1'
#
loop_
_entity.id
_entity.type
_entity.pdbx_description
1 polymer ?
#
loop_
_entity_poly.entity_id
_entity_poly.type
_entity_poly.pdbx_seq_one_letter_code
_entity_poly.pdbx_strand_id
1 'polypeptide(L)'
;MEIERKALYNLMRMNWLADSTMSVEPWQVEDYRNLQAVEIYERLFSQGLKLDKEHFLSFANEVDTPEELTDLLLDDVEPPGPVIYDQIYLLLFELWRRFASDRPCLSIFCDELDKQMHLYDLGKPESAESIQDAIANLQTILDENTDKGADPHDVFKLITSNCAHDLESFLYDYISDQLDNGNEVYASDLLDGFKGYISDVRWFEFLQTRLMMLSPKSDGNRHLERLIDHYGDDRDLEFNLEVLAFMVKAGNRELFAKLVKKTLPLVEVERDFLDLLDICADFYHFLDMEPQERAIKKIMTKRAHFHIESVLHPKDLMLGELRAIL
;
A
#
# COMPACT_ATOMS: atom_id res chain seq x y z
N MET A 1 -9.32 -3.36 12.08
CA MET A 1 -9.43 -4.41 11.05
C MET A 1 -8.87 -5.67 11.68
N GLU A 2 -9.61 -6.76 11.73
CA GLU A 2 -9.04 -8.04 12.16
C GLU A 2 -8.19 -8.55 11.00
N ILE A 3 -6.89 -8.70 11.21
CA ILE A 3 -5.93 -9.22 10.23
C ILE A 3 -5.95 -10.73 10.36
N GLU A 4 -6.05 -11.43 9.23
CA GLU A 4 -6.05 -12.88 9.21
C GLU A 4 -4.71 -13.48 9.64
N ARG A 5 -4.75 -14.72 10.13
CA ARG A 5 -3.63 -15.29 10.88
C ARG A 5 -2.33 -15.31 10.08
N LYS A 6 -2.35 -15.72 8.81
CA LYS A 6 -1.14 -15.74 7.96
C LYS A 6 -0.59 -14.33 7.69
N ALA A 7 -1.49 -13.39 7.40
CA ALA A 7 -1.14 -12.00 7.15
C ALA A 7 -0.44 -11.37 8.37
N LEU A 8 -0.88 -11.71 9.58
CA LEU A 8 -0.23 -11.28 10.81
C LEU A 8 1.24 -11.74 10.87
N TYR A 9 1.53 -13.00 10.52
CA TYR A 9 2.90 -13.51 10.51
C TYR A 9 3.77 -12.86 9.42
N ASN A 10 3.19 -12.60 8.24
CA ASN A 10 3.87 -11.85 7.18
C ASN A 10 4.21 -10.44 7.66
N LEU A 11 3.25 -9.74 8.27
CA LEU A 11 3.44 -8.41 8.83
C LEU A 11 4.52 -8.39 9.92
N MET A 12 4.48 -9.37 10.84
CA MET A 12 5.52 -9.51 11.89
C MET A 12 6.91 -9.68 11.28
N ARG A 13 7.04 -10.55 10.27
CA ARG A 13 8.32 -10.79 9.58
C ARG A 13 8.80 -9.53 8.85
N MET A 14 7.92 -8.83 8.14
CA MET A 14 8.27 -7.59 7.42
C MET A 14 8.73 -6.50 8.38
N ASN A 15 8.00 -6.28 9.47
CA ASN A 15 8.38 -5.30 10.49
C ASN A 15 9.72 -5.67 11.14
N TRP A 16 9.97 -6.95 11.44
CA TRP A 16 11.25 -7.40 11.98
C TRP A 16 12.42 -7.25 11.00
N LEU A 17 12.18 -7.42 9.70
CA LEU A 17 13.19 -7.16 8.67
C LEU A 17 13.55 -5.66 8.59
N ALA A 18 12.59 -4.76 8.84
CA ALA A 18 12.83 -3.32 8.93
C ALA A 18 13.50 -2.92 10.25
N ASP A 19 13.09 -3.55 11.37
CA ASP A 19 13.65 -3.34 12.70
C ASP A 19 13.93 -4.66 13.43
N SER A 20 15.17 -5.12 13.33
CA SER A 20 15.64 -6.36 13.97
C SER A 20 15.66 -6.31 15.51
N THR A 21 15.40 -5.16 16.13
CA THR A 21 15.36 -5.01 17.60
C THR A 21 13.99 -5.35 18.20
N MET A 22 12.99 -5.59 17.34
CA MET A 22 11.66 -6.02 17.78
C MET A 22 11.73 -7.31 18.60
N SER A 23 10.96 -7.34 19.70
CA SER A 23 10.84 -8.52 20.57
C SER A 23 9.88 -9.53 19.94
N VAL A 24 10.43 -10.48 19.19
CA VAL A 24 9.70 -11.58 18.54
C VAL A 24 10.38 -12.91 18.81
N GLU A 25 9.59 -13.99 18.86
CA GLU A 25 10.12 -15.34 18.93
C GLU A 25 10.64 -15.77 17.55
N PRO A 26 11.74 -16.56 17.47
CA PRO A 26 12.37 -16.90 16.18
C PRO A 26 11.42 -17.54 15.15
N TRP A 27 10.47 -18.36 15.60
CA TRP A 27 9.51 -19.03 14.72
C TRP A 27 8.49 -18.06 14.10
N GLN A 28 8.25 -16.89 14.70
CA GLN A 28 7.27 -15.91 14.20
C GLN A 28 7.77 -15.16 12.97
N VAL A 29 9.08 -15.11 12.77
CA VAL A 29 9.74 -14.35 11.69
C VAL A 29 10.60 -15.23 10.79
N GLU A 30 10.58 -16.55 11.02
CA GLU A 30 11.29 -17.52 10.20
C GLU A 30 10.77 -17.50 8.76
N ASP A 31 11.68 -17.67 7.81
CA ASP A 31 11.32 -17.84 6.41
C ASP A 31 11.05 -19.32 6.12
N TYR A 32 9.81 -19.74 6.33
CA TYR A 32 9.36 -21.11 6.08
C TYR A 32 9.55 -21.56 4.62
N ARG A 33 9.63 -20.62 3.67
CA ARG A 33 9.88 -20.93 2.25
C ARG A 33 11.27 -21.51 2.02
N ASN A 34 12.23 -21.22 2.92
CA ASN A 34 13.60 -21.72 2.83
C ASN A 34 13.80 -23.11 3.47
N LEU A 35 12.83 -23.60 4.25
CA LEU A 35 12.93 -24.91 4.91
C LEU A 35 12.87 -26.05 3.89
N GLN A 36 13.58 -27.15 4.14
CA GLN A 36 13.42 -28.34 3.32
C GLN A 36 12.16 -29.11 3.74
N ALA A 37 11.51 -29.82 2.80
CA ALA A 37 10.26 -30.54 3.12
C ALA A 37 10.47 -31.59 4.24
N VAL A 38 11.62 -32.26 4.24
CA VAL A 38 12.01 -33.23 5.28
C VAL A 38 12.04 -32.56 6.66
N GLU A 39 12.61 -31.36 6.76
CA GLU A 39 12.68 -30.60 8.01
C GLU A 39 11.29 -30.21 8.51
N ILE A 40 10.36 -29.84 7.60
CA ILE A 40 8.98 -29.52 7.97
C ILE A 40 8.29 -30.75 8.58
N TYR A 41 8.41 -31.93 7.97
CA TYR A 41 7.85 -33.16 8.52
C TYR A 41 8.49 -33.56 9.86
N GLU A 42 9.80 -33.39 10.02
CA GLU A 42 10.49 -33.65 11.29
C GLU A 42 10.00 -32.74 12.42
N ARG A 43 9.79 -31.45 12.12
CA ARG A 43 9.23 -30.49 13.08
C ARG A 43 7.78 -30.83 13.45
N LEU A 44 6.93 -31.16 12.47
CA LEU A 44 5.56 -31.64 12.72
C LEU A 44 5.55 -32.91 13.58
N PHE A 45 6.44 -33.85 13.31
CA PHE A 45 6.60 -35.08 14.10
C PHE A 45 6.96 -34.78 15.55
N SER A 46 7.87 -33.81 15.79
CA SER A 46 8.24 -33.37 17.13
C SER A 46 7.08 -32.75 17.92
N GLN A 47 6.09 -32.20 17.22
CA GLN A 47 4.86 -31.64 17.77
C GLN A 47 3.72 -32.67 17.86
N GLY A 48 4.00 -33.94 17.57
CA GLY A 48 3.04 -35.05 17.71
C GLY A 48 2.28 -35.40 16.43
N LEU A 49 2.49 -34.67 15.34
CA LEU A 49 1.84 -34.94 14.05
C LEU A 49 2.70 -35.86 13.19
N LYS A 50 2.29 -37.11 13.06
CA LYS A 50 2.95 -38.10 12.20
C LYS A 50 2.44 -37.95 10.77
N LEU A 51 3.08 -37.07 10.02
CA LEU A 51 2.72 -36.78 8.64
C LEU A 51 3.89 -37.06 7.70
N ASP A 52 3.60 -37.68 6.57
CA ASP A 52 4.48 -37.70 5.41
C ASP A 52 3.74 -37.09 4.20
N LYS A 53 4.36 -37.11 3.03
CA LYS A 53 3.75 -36.54 1.82
C LYS A 53 2.44 -37.22 1.42
N GLU A 54 2.36 -38.55 1.51
CA GLU A 54 1.17 -39.28 1.08
C GLU A 54 0.00 -39.04 2.04
N HIS A 55 0.27 -39.07 3.35
CA HIS A 55 -0.72 -38.76 4.37
C HIS A 55 -1.16 -37.29 4.28
N PHE A 56 -0.23 -36.35 4.11
CA PHE A 56 -0.54 -34.93 3.89
C PHE A 56 -1.52 -34.75 2.73
N LEU A 57 -1.21 -35.33 1.56
CA LEU A 57 -2.08 -35.21 0.38
C LEU A 57 -3.45 -35.86 0.60
N SER A 58 -3.51 -36.97 1.34
CA SER A 58 -4.78 -37.62 1.66
C SER A 58 -5.69 -36.70 2.48
N PHE A 59 -5.18 -36.13 3.58
CA PHE A 59 -5.96 -35.20 4.42
C PHE A 59 -6.26 -33.90 3.69
N ALA A 60 -5.27 -33.37 2.95
CA ALA A 60 -5.47 -32.16 2.19
C ALA A 60 -6.63 -32.33 1.19
N ASN A 61 -6.88 -33.51 0.61
CA ASN A 61 -8.00 -33.73 -0.31
C ASN A 61 -9.39 -33.68 0.35
N GLU A 62 -9.47 -33.70 1.69
CA GLU A 62 -10.73 -33.67 2.43
C GLU A 62 -11.17 -32.25 2.79
N VAL A 63 -10.31 -31.25 2.57
CA VAL A 63 -10.50 -29.85 2.95
C VAL A 63 -10.07 -28.92 1.81
N ASP A 64 -10.43 -27.64 1.90
CA ASP A 64 -10.18 -26.65 0.85
C ASP A 64 -9.08 -25.64 1.23
N THR A 65 -8.69 -25.59 2.52
CA THR A 65 -7.72 -24.59 3.03
C THR A 65 -6.70 -25.18 4.00
N PRO A 66 -5.50 -24.58 4.14
CA PRO A 66 -4.52 -24.97 5.16
C PRO A 66 -5.02 -24.72 6.59
N GLU A 67 -5.91 -23.75 6.78
CA GLU A 67 -6.60 -23.49 8.06
C GLU A 67 -7.47 -24.70 8.44
N GLU A 68 -8.37 -25.14 7.56
CA GLU A 68 -9.21 -26.31 7.77
C GLU A 68 -8.39 -27.59 7.96
N LEU A 69 -7.28 -27.74 7.23
CA LEU A 69 -6.38 -28.88 7.42
C LEU A 69 -5.75 -28.90 8.82
N THR A 70 -5.41 -27.72 9.33
CA THR A 70 -4.83 -27.60 10.67
C THR A 70 -5.86 -28.00 11.73
N ASP A 71 -7.10 -27.53 11.59
CA ASP A 71 -8.19 -27.89 12.49
C ASP A 71 -8.49 -29.40 12.42
N LEU A 72 -8.60 -29.97 11.21
CA LEU A 72 -8.85 -31.40 11.01
C LEU A 72 -7.79 -32.29 11.69
N LEU A 73 -6.52 -31.91 11.61
CA LEU A 73 -5.42 -32.69 12.20
C LEU A 73 -5.31 -32.54 13.73
N LEU A 74 -5.92 -31.50 14.29
CA LEU A 74 -5.85 -31.19 15.72
C LEU A 74 -7.15 -31.49 16.48
N ASP A 75 -8.27 -31.68 15.78
CA ASP A 75 -9.60 -31.97 16.36
C ASP A 75 -9.61 -33.20 17.29
N ASP A 76 -8.83 -34.24 16.95
CA ASP A 76 -8.75 -35.49 17.72
C ASP A 76 -7.65 -35.49 18.81
N VAL A 77 -6.91 -34.39 18.98
CA VAL A 77 -5.81 -34.24 19.94
C VAL A 77 -6.24 -33.30 21.07
N GLU A 78 -5.70 -33.49 22.28
CA GLU A 78 -5.87 -32.51 23.35
C GLU A 78 -5.40 -31.13 22.81
N PRO A 79 -6.26 -30.09 22.86
CA PRO A 79 -6.04 -28.89 22.06
C PRO A 79 -4.70 -28.27 22.43
N PRO A 80 -3.75 -28.17 21.48
CA PRO A 80 -2.47 -27.56 21.76
C PRO A 80 -2.68 -26.11 22.20
N GLY A 81 -1.80 -25.62 23.08
CA GLY A 81 -1.78 -24.19 23.40
C GLY A 81 -1.60 -23.35 22.13
N PRO A 82 -2.05 -22.08 22.11
CA PRO A 82 -2.12 -21.25 20.90
C PRO A 82 -0.79 -21.14 20.15
N VAL A 83 0.33 -21.09 20.88
CA VAL A 83 1.68 -21.06 20.29
C VAL A 83 2.00 -22.32 19.49
N ILE A 84 1.65 -23.50 20.01
CA ILE A 84 1.91 -24.77 19.32
C ILE A 84 1.01 -24.90 18.10
N TYR A 85 -0.27 -24.53 18.25
CA TYR A 85 -1.20 -24.48 17.11
C TYR A 85 -0.63 -23.63 15.97
N ASP A 86 -0.15 -22.42 16.26
CA ASP A 86 0.34 -21.50 15.24
C ASP A 86 1.61 -22.02 14.54
N GLN A 87 2.51 -22.66 15.29
CA GLN A 87 3.69 -23.29 14.70
C GLN A 87 3.30 -24.44 13.76
N ILE A 88 2.31 -25.26 14.16
CA ILE A 88 1.77 -26.34 13.31
C ILE A 88 1.15 -25.75 12.05
N TYR A 89 0.30 -24.74 12.20
CA TYR A 89 -0.36 -24.03 11.10
C TYR A 89 0.66 -23.52 10.07
N LEU A 90 1.71 -22.82 10.50
CA LEU A 90 2.73 -22.27 9.60
C LEU A 90 3.47 -23.37 8.82
N LEU A 91 3.74 -24.51 9.46
CA LEU A 91 4.35 -25.67 8.81
C LEU A 91 3.40 -26.32 7.79
N LEU A 92 2.11 -26.50 8.15
CA LEU A 92 1.09 -27.06 7.26
C LEU A 92 0.78 -26.15 6.08
N PHE A 93 0.74 -24.83 6.30
CA PHE A 93 0.60 -23.81 5.26
C PHE A 93 1.70 -23.95 4.20
N GLU A 94 2.95 -24.12 4.64
CA GLU A 94 4.07 -24.28 3.73
C GLU A 94 4.04 -25.61 2.97
N LEU A 95 3.55 -26.70 3.59
CA LEU A 95 3.30 -27.95 2.87
C LEU A 95 2.18 -27.81 1.83
N TRP A 96 1.10 -27.09 2.16
CA TRP A 96 0.02 -26.78 1.23
C TRP A 96 0.52 -26.05 0.00
N ARG A 97 1.29 -24.98 0.21
CA ARG A 97 1.92 -24.20 -0.87
C ARG A 97 2.76 -25.07 -1.81
N ARG A 98 3.46 -26.08 -1.29
CA ARG A 98 4.35 -26.96 -2.07
C ARG A 98 3.65 -28.10 -2.78
N PHE A 99 2.63 -28.68 -2.15
CA PHE A 99 2.11 -29.99 -2.58
C PHE A 99 0.64 -29.96 -3.00
N ALA A 100 -0.12 -28.92 -2.65
CA ALA A 100 -1.50 -28.69 -3.07
C ALA A 100 -1.61 -27.46 -3.99
N SER A 101 -0.60 -27.24 -4.85
CA SER A 101 -0.49 -26.07 -5.73
C SER A 101 -1.61 -25.98 -6.78
N ASP A 102 -2.31 -27.07 -7.04
CA ASP A 102 -3.48 -27.15 -7.92
C ASP A 102 -4.78 -26.67 -7.25
N ARG A 103 -4.73 -26.37 -5.94
CA ARG A 103 -5.87 -25.90 -5.14
C ARG A 103 -5.53 -24.57 -4.46
N PRO A 104 -5.50 -23.48 -5.25
CA PRO A 104 -5.26 -22.15 -4.70
C PRO A 104 -6.41 -21.77 -3.78
N CYS A 105 -6.07 -21.32 -2.58
CA CYS A 105 -7.00 -20.70 -1.64
C CYS A 105 -6.60 -19.24 -1.40
N LEU A 106 -7.51 -18.48 -0.77
CA LEU A 106 -7.30 -17.05 -0.51
C LEU A 106 -6.00 -16.78 0.27
N SER A 107 -5.74 -17.53 1.34
CA SER A 107 -4.54 -17.35 2.17
C SER A 107 -3.24 -17.56 1.38
N ILE A 108 -3.21 -18.54 0.47
CA ILE A 108 -2.04 -18.80 -0.39
C ILE A 108 -1.87 -17.69 -1.43
N PHE A 109 -2.97 -17.25 -2.03
CA PHE A 109 -2.95 -16.15 -2.99
C PHE A 109 -2.42 -14.86 -2.33
N CYS A 110 -2.97 -14.48 -1.17
CA CYS A 110 -2.55 -13.28 -0.45
C CYS A 110 -1.10 -13.36 0.05
N ASP A 111 -0.64 -14.52 0.51
CA ASP A 111 0.77 -14.72 0.88
C ASP A 111 1.73 -14.53 -0.31
N GLU A 112 1.33 -14.95 -1.51
CA GLU A 112 2.14 -14.71 -2.71
C GLU A 112 2.04 -13.25 -3.18
N LEU A 113 0.86 -12.64 -3.14
CA LEU A 113 0.69 -11.22 -3.45
C LEU A 113 1.56 -10.36 -2.52
N ASP A 114 1.54 -10.63 -1.21
CA ASP A 114 2.41 -10.00 -0.22
C ASP A 114 3.89 -10.12 -0.55
N LYS A 115 4.33 -11.32 -0.95
CA LYS A 115 5.73 -11.52 -1.35
C LYS A 115 6.08 -10.64 -2.55
N GLN A 116 5.22 -10.59 -3.56
CA GLN A 116 5.48 -9.81 -4.78
C GLN A 116 5.49 -8.31 -4.49
N MET A 117 4.56 -7.81 -3.67
CA MET A 117 4.55 -6.41 -3.19
C MET A 117 5.86 -6.08 -2.45
N HIS A 118 6.26 -6.93 -1.50
CA HIS A 118 7.49 -6.74 -0.75
C HIS A 118 8.75 -6.68 -1.64
N LEU A 119 8.83 -7.57 -2.63
CA LEU A 119 9.97 -7.59 -3.56
C LEU A 119 10.00 -6.35 -4.46
N TYR A 120 8.82 -5.86 -4.86
CA TYR A 120 8.68 -4.63 -5.61
C TYR A 120 9.16 -3.42 -4.80
N ASP A 121 8.69 -3.26 -3.57
CA ASP A 121 9.05 -2.15 -2.67
C ASP A 121 10.55 -2.10 -2.36
N LEU A 122 11.21 -3.27 -2.28
CA LEU A 122 12.65 -3.36 -2.09
C LEU A 122 13.47 -3.07 -3.35
N GLY A 123 12.83 -2.78 -4.49
CA GLY A 123 13.48 -2.62 -5.79
C GLY A 123 14.16 -3.90 -6.26
N LYS A 124 13.68 -5.07 -5.81
CA LYS A 124 14.22 -6.39 -6.14
C LYS A 124 13.16 -7.32 -6.74
N PRO A 125 12.36 -6.88 -7.73
CA PRO A 125 11.45 -7.79 -8.39
C PRO A 125 12.25 -8.93 -9.06
N GLU A 126 11.77 -10.16 -8.93
CA GLU A 126 12.34 -11.31 -9.65
C GLU A 126 12.24 -11.08 -11.17
N SER A 127 11.11 -10.51 -11.60
CA SER A 127 10.88 -9.96 -12.94
C SER A 127 9.76 -8.91 -12.88
N ALA A 128 9.70 -8.01 -13.89
CA ALA A 128 8.58 -7.08 -14.00
C ALA A 128 7.23 -7.80 -14.23
N GLU A 129 7.26 -8.97 -14.89
CA GLU A 129 6.06 -9.77 -15.17
C GLU A 129 5.47 -10.37 -13.88
N SER A 130 6.29 -10.71 -12.88
CA SER A 130 5.83 -11.38 -11.67
C SER A 130 4.80 -10.58 -10.86
N ILE A 131 5.03 -9.28 -10.68
CA ILE A 131 4.07 -8.41 -9.98
C ILE A 131 2.87 -8.09 -10.88
N GLN A 132 3.08 -7.93 -12.19
CA GLN A 132 2.00 -7.69 -13.15
C GLN A 132 1.02 -8.86 -13.19
N ASP A 133 1.53 -10.10 -13.21
CA ASP A 133 0.74 -11.33 -13.14
C ASP A 133 -0.03 -11.43 -11.82
N ALA A 134 0.61 -11.08 -10.70
CA ALA A 134 -0.05 -11.08 -9.39
C ALA A 134 -1.23 -10.08 -9.34
N ILE A 135 -1.04 -8.87 -9.87
CA ILE A 135 -2.08 -7.84 -9.95
C ILE A 135 -3.19 -8.23 -10.95
N ALA A 136 -2.85 -8.85 -12.08
CA ALA A 136 -3.84 -9.34 -13.04
C ALA A 136 -4.70 -10.46 -12.46
N ASN A 137 -4.09 -11.37 -11.68
CA ASN A 137 -4.81 -12.40 -10.94
C ASN A 137 -5.71 -11.80 -9.86
N LEU A 138 -5.25 -10.77 -9.14
CA LEU A 138 -6.09 -10.01 -8.20
C LEU A 138 -7.34 -9.46 -8.89
N GLN A 139 -7.17 -8.78 -10.01
CA GLN A 139 -8.28 -8.21 -10.76
C GLN A 139 -9.25 -9.30 -11.23
N THR A 140 -8.74 -10.43 -11.73
CA THR A 140 -9.57 -11.57 -12.14
C THR A 140 -10.42 -12.11 -10.98
N ILE A 141 -9.82 -12.27 -9.79
CA ILE A 141 -10.53 -12.74 -8.59
C ILE A 141 -11.63 -11.74 -8.20
N LEU A 142 -11.33 -10.44 -8.22
CA LEU A 142 -12.28 -9.39 -7.89
C LEU A 142 -13.47 -9.37 -8.86
N ASP A 143 -13.19 -9.41 -10.16
CA ASP A 143 -14.20 -9.39 -11.22
C ASP A 143 -15.09 -10.63 -11.15
N GLU A 144 -14.52 -11.83 -11.00
CA GLU A 144 -15.29 -13.08 -10.92
C GLU A 144 -16.24 -13.13 -9.71
N ASN A 145 -15.84 -12.56 -8.56
CA ASN A 145 -16.70 -12.52 -7.38
C ASN A 145 -17.81 -11.46 -7.54
N THR A 146 -17.49 -10.32 -8.13
CA THR A 146 -18.46 -9.26 -8.44
C THR A 146 -19.50 -9.74 -9.46
N ASP A 147 -19.06 -10.46 -10.50
CA ASP A 147 -19.95 -11.06 -11.50
C ASP A 147 -20.89 -12.11 -10.91
N LYS A 148 -20.48 -12.77 -9.83
CA LYS A 148 -21.35 -13.68 -9.04
C LYS A 148 -22.32 -12.93 -8.11
N GLY A 149 -22.26 -11.60 -8.08
CA GLY A 149 -23.16 -10.73 -7.34
C GLY A 149 -22.66 -10.32 -5.95
N ALA A 150 -21.38 -10.53 -5.63
CA ALA A 150 -20.79 -10.00 -4.41
C ALA A 150 -20.59 -8.47 -4.52
N ASP A 151 -20.57 -7.78 -3.37
CA ASP A 151 -20.25 -6.36 -3.34
C ASP A 151 -18.75 -6.14 -3.56
N PRO A 152 -18.33 -5.29 -4.52
CA PRO A 152 -16.93 -5.04 -4.83
C PRO A 152 -16.07 -4.65 -3.63
N HIS A 153 -16.58 -3.79 -2.75
CA HIS A 153 -15.82 -3.27 -1.61
C HIS A 153 -15.67 -4.35 -0.54
N ASP A 154 -16.71 -5.17 -0.33
CA ASP A 154 -16.62 -6.29 0.62
C ASP A 154 -15.62 -7.34 0.16
N VAL A 155 -15.57 -7.67 -1.14
CA VAL A 155 -14.58 -8.61 -1.70
C VAL A 155 -13.18 -8.03 -1.58
N PHE A 156 -12.98 -6.77 -1.96
CA PHE A 156 -11.67 -6.12 -1.87
C PHE A 156 -11.18 -6.08 -0.42
N LYS A 157 -12.05 -5.67 0.51
CA LYS A 157 -11.75 -5.64 1.95
C LYS A 157 -11.38 -7.01 2.51
N LEU A 158 -12.05 -8.08 2.06
CA LEU A 158 -11.72 -9.45 2.45
C LEU A 158 -10.31 -9.85 1.99
N ILE A 159 -9.91 -9.47 0.78
CA ILE A 159 -8.55 -9.71 0.30
C ILE A 159 -7.55 -8.88 1.11
N THR A 160 -7.82 -7.60 1.34
CA THR A 160 -6.95 -6.71 2.11
C THR A 160 -6.76 -7.20 3.55
N SER A 161 -7.79 -7.75 4.20
CA SER A 161 -7.63 -8.33 5.56
C SER A 161 -6.79 -9.61 5.59
N ASN A 162 -6.57 -10.25 4.44
CA ASN A 162 -5.70 -11.41 4.26
C ASN A 162 -4.29 -11.05 3.77
N CYS A 163 -4.00 -9.77 3.53
CA CYS A 163 -2.67 -9.29 3.16
C CYS A 163 -1.98 -8.59 4.35
N ALA A 164 -0.66 -8.66 4.40
CA ALA A 164 0.16 -7.90 5.33
C ALA A 164 0.45 -6.49 4.84
N HIS A 165 0.63 -6.30 3.53
CA HIS A 165 0.77 -4.95 2.97
C HIS A 165 -0.60 -4.27 2.89
N ASP A 166 -0.57 -2.94 3.00
CA ASP A 166 -1.70 -2.11 2.60
C ASP A 166 -1.84 -2.16 1.08
N LEU A 167 -2.74 -3.03 0.62
CA LEU A 167 -2.97 -3.25 -0.81
C LEU A 167 -3.46 -1.98 -1.52
N GLU A 168 -4.24 -1.14 -0.84
CA GLU A 168 -4.80 0.07 -1.44
C GLU A 168 -3.71 1.12 -1.66
N SER A 169 -2.86 1.35 -0.65
CA SER A 169 -1.67 2.20 -0.78
C SER A 169 -0.68 1.65 -1.79
N PHE A 170 -0.42 0.34 -1.77
CA PHE A 170 0.48 -0.29 -2.74
C PHE A 170 -0.01 -0.10 -4.18
N LEU A 171 -1.31 -0.28 -4.44
CA LEU A 171 -1.86 -0.07 -5.79
C LEU A 171 -1.70 1.38 -6.24
N TYR A 172 -1.89 2.36 -5.35
CA TYR A 172 -1.64 3.76 -5.66
C TYR A 172 -0.18 4.00 -6.06
N ASP A 173 0.77 3.57 -5.22
CA ASP A 173 2.20 3.75 -5.44
C ASP A 173 2.65 3.05 -6.72
N TYR A 174 2.21 1.81 -6.93
CA TYR A 174 2.52 1.04 -8.11
C TYR A 174 2.00 1.70 -9.40
N ILE A 175 0.76 2.20 -9.42
CA ILE A 175 0.21 2.92 -10.58
C ILE A 175 0.94 4.25 -10.79
N SER A 176 1.27 4.97 -9.72
CA SER A 176 2.08 6.20 -9.78
C SER A 176 3.43 5.93 -10.45
N ASP A 177 4.13 4.87 -10.05
CA ASP A 177 5.38 4.45 -10.66
C ASP A 177 5.21 4.09 -12.14
N GLN A 178 4.10 3.43 -12.52
CA GLN A 178 3.83 3.14 -13.92
C GLN A 178 3.69 4.42 -14.74
N LEU A 179 3.02 5.45 -14.21
CA LEU A 179 2.92 6.76 -14.87
C LEU A 179 4.28 7.43 -15.02
N ASP A 180 5.08 7.44 -13.96
CA ASP A 180 6.39 8.11 -13.96
C ASP A 180 7.40 7.38 -14.88
N ASN A 181 7.25 6.08 -15.07
CA ASN A 181 8.01 5.29 -16.02
C ASN A 181 7.48 5.35 -17.47
N GLY A 182 6.39 6.11 -17.72
CA GLY A 182 5.80 6.28 -19.06
C GLY A 182 4.94 5.11 -19.54
N ASN A 183 4.54 4.20 -18.66
CA ASN A 183 3.66 3.07 -18.97
C ASN A 183 2.17 3.47 -18.93
N GLU A 184 1.83 4.56 -19.65
CA GLU A 184 0.52 5.23 -19.59
C GLU A 184 -0.66 4.31 -19.90
N VAL A 185 -0.52 3.43 -20.89
CA VAL A 185 -1.58 2.49 -21.29
C VAL A 185 -1.89 1.52 -20.16
N TYR A 186 -0.84 0.94 -19.57
CA TYR A 186 -1.00 -0.01 -18.48
C TYR A 186 -1.53 0.66 -17.20
N ALA A 187 -1.04 1.85 -16.87
CA ALA A 187 -1.58 2.64 -15.78
C ALA A 187 -3.08 2.96 -15.98
N SER A 188 -3.50 3.26 -17.21
CA SER A 188 -4.91 3.46 -17.55
C SER A 188 -5.74 2.21 -17.30
N ASP A 189 -5.25 1.05 -17.74
CA ASP A 189 -5.95 -0.23 -17.57
C ASP A 189 -6.11 -0.57 -16.07
N LEU A 190 -5.07 -0.31 -15.26
CA LEU A 190 -5.12 -0.50 -13.81
C LEU A 190 -6.12 0.44 -13.14
N LEU A 191 -6.12 1.73 -13.50
CA LEU A 191 -7.07 2.70 -12.93
C LEU A 191 -8.52 2.30 -13.22
N ASP A 192 -8.81 1.91 -14.46
CA ASP A 192 -10.15 1.49 -14.84
C ASP A 192 -10.53 0.14 -14.19
N GLY A 193 -9.57 -0.78 -14.06
CA GLY A 193 -9.76 -2.08 -13.43
C GLY A 193 -10.04 -2.03 -11.93
N PHE A 194 -9.39 -1.11 -11.20
CA PHE A 194 -9.49 -1.07 -9.74
C PHE A 194 -10.46 -0.02 -9.18
N LYS A 195 -10.87 0.99 -9.96
CA LYS A 195 -11.70 2.11 -9.46
C LYS A 195 -12.99 1.70 -8.75
N GLY A 196 -13.59 0.57 -9.12
CA GLY A 196 -14.82 0.05 -8.51
C GLY A 196 -14.63 -0.61 -7.14
N TYR A 197 -13.39 -0.89 -6.75
CA TYR A 197 -13.04 -1.69 -5.57
C TYR A 197 -12.44 -0.87 -4.42
N ILE A 198 -11.73 0.22 -4.77
CA ILE A 198 -10.94 1.05 -3.85
C ILE A 198 -11.84 1.87 -2.93
N SER A 199 -11.45 2.00 -1.66
CA SER A 199 -12.21 2.73 -0.64
C SER A 199 -12.07 4.24 -0.81
N ASP A 200 -10.83 4.73 -0.94
CA ASP A 200 -10.49 6.12 -1.11
C ASP A 200 -10.25 6.46 -2.59
N VAL A 201 -11.35 6.70 -3.28
CA VAL A 201 -11.39 7.01 -4.73
C VAL A 201 -10.61 8.30 -5.07
N ARG A 202 -10.32 9.17 -4.09
CA ARG A 202 -9.67 10.48 -4.27
C ARG A 202 -8.28 10.34 -4.89
N TRP A 203 -7.51 9.42 -4.33
CA TRP A 203 -6.15 9.13 -4.78
C TRP A 203 -6.14 8.55 -6.21
N PHE A 204 -7.10 7.70 -6.53
CA PHE A 204 -7.28 7.16 -7.89
C PHE A 204 -7.76 8.22 -8.90
N GLU A 205 -8.65 9.13 -8.49
CA GLU A 205 -9.05 10.26 -9.33
C GLU A 205 -7.90 11.25 -9.58
N PHE A 206 -7.00 11.38 -8.62
CA PHE A 206 -5.78 12.15 -8.80
C PHE A 206 -4.83 11.49 -9.81
N LEU A 207 -4.58 10.18 -9.72
CA LEU A 207 -3.81 9.43 -10.72
C LEU A 207 -4.45 9.51 -12.13
N GLN A 208 -5.77 9.42 -12.22
CA GLN A 208 -6.50 9.61 -13.47
C GLN A 208 -6.30 11.03 -14.03
N THR A 209 -6.28 12.04 -13.16
CA THR A 209 -5.97 13.43 -13.56
C THR A 209 -4.53 13.56 -14.06
N ARG A 210 -3.56 12.94 -13.39
CA ARG A 210 -2.15 12.89 -13.84
C ARG A 210 -2.05 12.28 -15.23
N LEU A 211 -2.65 11.11 -15.45
CA LEU A 211 -2.69 10.43 -16.75
C LEU A 211 -3.29 11.32 -17.85
N MET A 212 -4.42 11.98 -17.57
CA MET A 212 -5.04 12.89 -18.54
C MET A 212 -4.09 14.04 -18.90
N MET A 213 -3.40 14.62 -17.93
CA MET A 213 -2.50 15.76 -18.15
C MET A 213 -1.24 15.41 -18.96
N LEU A 214 -0.87 14.13 -19.09
CA LEU A 214 0.18 13.69 -20.01
C LEU A 214 -0.23 13.84 -21.48
N SER A 215 -1.53 13.80 -21.78
CA SER A 215 -2.03 13.93 -23.15
C SER A 215 -2.18 15.41 -23.57
N PRO A 216 -1.49 15.86 -24.65
CA PRO A 216 -1.53 17.27 -25.10
C PRO A 216 -2.92 17.78 -25.54
N LYS A 217 -3.86 16.86 -25.77
CA LYS A 217 -5.22 17.15 -26.26
C LYS A 217 -6.26 17.07 -25.15
N SER A 218 -5.87 16.74 -23.92
CA SER A 218 -6.82 16.58 -22.82
C SER A 218 -7.22 17.92 -22.21
N ASP A 219 -8.39 17.94 -21.59
CA ASP A 219 -8.84 19.04 -20.73
C ASP A 219 -8.33 18.83 -19.29
N GLY A 220 -7.09 18.34 -19.12
CA GLY A 220 -6.55 17.88 -17.84
C GLY A 220 -6.58 18.94 -16.73
N ASN A 221 -6.36 20.22 -17.08
CA ASN A 221 -6.49 21.33 -16.14
C ASN A 221 -7.92 21.49 -15.58
N ARG A 222 -8.95 21.21 -16.39
CA ARG A 222 -10.35 21.24 -15.93
C ARG A 222 -10.65 20.08 -14.99
N HIS A 223 -10.04 18.93 -15.21
CA HIS A 223 -10.15 17.78 -14.30
C HIS A 223 -9.45 18.07 -12.97
N LEU A 224 -8.25 18.65 -13.02
CA LEU A 224 -7.52 19.11 -11.84
C LEU A 224 -8.31 20.16 -11.04
N GLU A 225 -8.93 21.13 -11.72
CA GLU A 225 -9.79 22.12 -11.05
C GLU A 225 -10.96 21.44 -10.32
N ARG A 226 -11.63 20.48 -10.95
CA ARG A 226 -12.72 19.71 -10.31
C ARG A 226 -12.24 18.92 -9.11
N LEU A 227 -11.06 18.30 -9.20
CA LEU A 227 -10.44 17.56 -8.10
C LEU A 227 -10.18 18.48 -6.90
N ILE A 228 -9.61 19.66 -7.13
CA ILE A 228 -9.35 20.68 -6.09
C ILE A 228 -10.66 21.25 -5.51
N ASP A 229 -11.71 21.37 -6.31
CA ASP A 229 -13.01 21.84 -5.84
C ASP A 229 -13.78 20.79 -5.05
N HIS A 230 -13.60 19.51 -5.38
CA HIS A 230 -14.30 18.42 -4.71
C HIS A 230 -13.60 18.01 -3.41
N TYR A 231 -12.27 17.87 -3.42
CA TYR A 231 -11.50 17.35 -2.28
C TYR A 231 -10.58 18.38 -1.62
N GLY A 232 -10.34 19.54 -2.23
CA GLY A 232 -9.38 20.50 -1.66
C GLY A 232 -9.81 21.11 -0.33
N ASP A 233 -11.10 21.05 0.02
CA ASP A 233 -11.61 21.47 1.33
C ASP A 233 -11.66 20.31 2.35
N ASP A 234 -11.28 19.09 1.95
CA ASP A 234 -11.10 17.98 2.87
C ASP A 234 -9.96 18.30 3.84
N ARG A 235 -10.05 17.78 5.06
CA ARG A 235 -9.00 17.92 6.07
C ARG A 235 -7.83 16.95 5.84
N ASP A 236 -7.46 16.79 4.57
CA ASP A 236 -6.42 15.89 4.11
C ASP A 236 -5.24 16.72 3.61
N LEU A 237 -4.30 16.95 4.52
CA LEU A 237 -3.10 17.73 4.21
C LEU A 237 -2.21 17.00 3.20
N GLU A 238 -2.06 15.69 3.38
CA GLU A 238 -1.20 14.84 2.55
C GLU A 238 -1.64 14.84 1.10
N PHE A 239 -2.94 14.62 0.85
CA PHE A 239 -3.52 14.73 -0.48
C PHE A 239 -3.27 16.09 -1.12
N ASN A 240 -3.49 17.17 -0.37
CA ASN A 240 -3.30 18.52 -0.87
C ASN A 240 -1.82 18.82 -1.19
N LEU A 241 -0.88 18.33 -0.38
CA LEU A 241 0.55 18.49 -0.64
C LEU A 241 0.98 17.70 -1.89
N GLU A 242 0.49 16.47 -2.07
CA GLU A 242 0.81 15.65 -3.23
C GLU A 242 0.29 16.29 -4.54
N VAL A 243 -0.95 16.78 -4.54
CA VAL A 243 -1.50 17.51 -5.69
C VAL A 243 -0.68 18.77 -5.98
N LEU A 244 -0.28 19.53 -4.95
CA LEU A 244 0.58 20.72 -5.12
C LEU A 244 1.95 20.35 -5.70
N ALA A 245 2.57 19.27 -5.21
CA ALA A 245 3.86 18.79 -5.69
C ALA A 245 3.80 18.42 -7.18
N PHE A 246 2.73 17.73 -7.61
CA PHE A 246 2.49 17.46 -9.03
C PHE A 246 2.31 18.74 -9.87
N MET A 247 1.63 19.75 -9.32
CA MET A 247 1.41 21.03 -9.99
C MET A 247 2.66 21.88 -10.20
N VAL A 248 3.77 21.60 -9.51
CA VAL A 248 5.08 22.28 -9.69
C VAL A 248 5.49 22.36 -11.15
N LYS A 249 5.27 21.29 -11.92
CA LYS A 249 5.68 21.21 -13.34
C LYS A 249 4.53 21.32 -14.33
N ALA A 250 3.30 21.04 -13.89
CA ALA A 250 2.15 20.85 -14.78
C ALA A 250 0.98 21.82 -14.49
N GLY A 251 1.03 22.62 -13.43
CA GLY A 251 -0.11 23.37 -12.90
C GLY A 251 -0.23 24.81 -13.41
N ASN A 252 -1.47 25.30 -13.46
CA ASN A 252 -1.76 26.72 -13.62
C ASN A 252 -1.60 27.45 -12.28
N ARG A 253 -0.95 28.62 -12.29
CA ARG A 253 -0.77 29.51 -11.13
C ARG A 253 -2.05 29.79 -10.34
N GLU A 254 -3.17 30.04 -11.00
CA GLU A 254 -4.44 30.36 -10.33
C GLU A 254 -4.94 29.18 -9.49
N LEU A 255 -4.91 27.97 -10.07
CA LEU A 255 -5.28 26.74 -9.38
C LEU A 255 -4.28 26.41 -8.27
N PHE A 256 -2.98 26.59 -8.51
CA PHE A 256 -1.95 26.36 -7.50
C PHE A 256 -2.17 27.25 -6.28
N ALA A 257 -2.31 28.56 -6.49
CA ALA A 257 -2.55 29.51 -5.42
C ALA A 257 -3.89 29.25 -4.69
N LYS A 258 -4.92 28.79 -5.41
CA LYS A 258 -6.20 28.37 -4.83
C LYS A 258 -6.00 27.18 -3.88
N LEU A 259 -5.30 26.14 -4.31
CA LEU A 259 -5.03 24.97 -3.49
C LEU A 259 -4.14 25.31 -2.29
N VAL A 260 -3.03 26.04 -2.45
CA VAL A 260 -2.19 26.47 -1.30
C VAL A 260 -3.02 27.21 -0.24
N LYS A 261 -3.95 28.09 -0.66
CA LYS A 261 -4.84 28.80 0.29
C LYS A 261 -5.75 27.86 1.06
N LYS A 262 -6.19 26.75 0.46
CA LYS A 262 -6.97 25.68 1.13
C LYS A 262 -6.09 24.78 1.99
N THR A 263 -4.83 24.56 1.63
CA THR A 263 -3.86 23.75 2.39
C THR A 263 -3.37 24.45 3.66
N LEU A 264 -3.17 25.77 3.60
CA LEU A 264 -2.58 26.53 4.72
C LEU A 264 -3.26 26.35 6.09
N PRO A 265 -4.60 26.30 6.21
CA PRO A 265 -5.28 26.01 7.47
C PRO A 265 -5.06 24.60 8.03
N LEU A 266 -4.59 23.64 7.20
CA LEU A 266 -4.38 22.25 7.57
C LEU A 266 -2.96 21.99 8.12
N VAL A 267 -2.05 22.96 7.97
CA VAL A 267 -0.66 22.86 8.41
C VAL A 267 -0.59 23.02 9.94
N GLU A 268 -0.31 21.93 10.65
CA GLU A 268 -0.32 21.91 12.12
C GLU A 268 1.07 21.95 12.74
N VAL A 269 2.10 21.45 12.06
CA VAL A 269 3.48 21.42 12.55
C VAL A 269 4.47 22.11 11.62
N GLU A 270 5.66 22.38 12.14
CA GLU A 270 6.76 23.03 11.42
C GLU A 270 7.17 22.28 10.15
N ARG A 271 7.32 20.96 10.22
CA ARG A 271 7.67 20.10 9.08
C ARG A 271 6.73 20.33 7.90
N ASP A 272 5.44 20.18 8.13
CA ASP A 272 4.39 20.36 7.13
C ASP A 272 4.45 21.74 6.46
N PHE A 273 4.82 22.78 7.22
CA PHE A 273 4.96 24.13 6.67
C PHE A 273 6.22 24.27 5.80
N LEU A 274 7.32 23.65 6.22
CA LEU A 274 8.54 23.63 5.43
C LEU A 274 8.32 22.87 4.12
N ASP A 275 7.63 21.73 4.16
CA ASP A 275 7.27 20.95 2.96
C ASP A 275 6.44 21.80 1.99
N LEU A 276 5.42 22.51 2.50
CA LEU A 276 4.62 23.43 1.69
C LEU A 276 5.44 24.59 1.10
N LEU A 277 6.37 25.15 1.88
CA LEU A 277 7.25 26.24 1.41
C LEU A 277 8.20 25.75 0.31
N ASP A 278 8.74 24.55 0.43
CA ASP A 278 9.58 23.92 -0.58
C ASP A 278 8.81 23.74 -1.89
N ILE A 279 7.61 23.15 -1.84
CA ILE A 279 6.73 23.01 -3.01
C ILE A 279 6.42 24.37 -3.65
N CYS A 280 6.10 25.38 -2.84
CA CYS A 280 5.84 26.73 -3.35
C CYS A 280 7.09 27.37 -4.00
N ALA A 281 8.27 27.21 -3.38
CA ALA A 281 9.51 27.74 -3.91
C ALA A 281 9.83 27.12 -5.28
N ASP A 282 9.69 25.79 -5.39
CA ASP A 282 9.90 25.05 -6.63
C ASP A 282 8.89 25.48 -7.70
N PHE A 283 7.60 25.63 -7.37
CA PHE A 283 6.59 26.11 -8.32
C PHE A 283 6.97 27.48 -8.93
N TYR A 284 7.37 28.45 -8.11
CA TYR A 284 7.79 29.77 -8.64
C TYR A 284 9.14 29.73 -9.35
N HIS A 285 10.02 28.80 -8.97
CA HIS A 285 11.28 28.57 -9.68
C HIS A 285 11.01 28.10 -11.12
N PHE A 286 10.14 27.10 -11.31
CA PHE A 286 9.77 26.59 -12.64
C PHE A 286 9.03 27.62 -13.51
N LEU A 287 8.44 28.64 -12.91
CA LEU A 287 7.82 29.78 -13.63
C LEU A 287 8.77 30.95 -13.89
N ASP A 288 10.06 30.83 -13.56
CA ASP A 288 11.06 31.91 -13.63
C ASP A 288 10.66 33.16 -12.81
N MET A 289 9.89 32.98 -11.73
CA MET A 289 9.39 34.05 -10.86
C MET A 289 10.34 34.27 -9.66
N GLU A 290 11.58 34.65 -9.95
CA GLU A 290 12.63 34.84 -8.92
C GLU A 290 12.23 35.72 -7.72
N PRO A 291 11.44 36.81 -7.86
CA PRO A 291 11.07 37.63 -6.71
C PRO A 291 10.24 36.84 -5.68
N GLN A 292 9.30 36.03 -6.13
CA GLN A 292 8.43 35.20 -5.30
C GLN A 292 9.22 34.05 -4.68
N GLU A 293 10.02 33.36 -5.50
CA GLU A 293 10.93 32.30 -5.02
C GLU A 293 11.86 32.82 -3.90
N ARG A 294 12.50 33.98 -4.12
CA ARG A 294 13.36 34.61 -3.10
C ARG A 294 12.59 35.03 -1.85
N ALA A 295 11.33 35.43 -1.98
CA ALA A 295 10.50 35.79 -0.82
C ALA A 295 10.20 34.55 0.03
N ILE A 296 9.87 33.42 -0.60
CA ILE A 296 9.62 32.15 0.07
C ILE A 296 10.89 31.60 0.73
N LYS A 297 12.03 31.58 0.01
CA LYS A 297 13.32 31.15 0.58
C LYS A 297 13.75 31.98 1.79
N LYS A 298 13.39 33.27 1.85
CA LYS A 298 13.58 34.11 3.04
C LYS A 298 12.72 33.64 4.22
N ILE A 299 11.47 33.25 3.98
CA ILE A 299 10.61 32.67 5.03
C ILE A 299 11.29 31.39 5.57
N MET A 300 11.68 30.47 4.69
CA MET A 300 12.35 29.22 5.09
C MET A 300 13.62 29.48 5.93
N THR A 301 14.45 30.44 5.53
CA THR A 301 15.67 30.80 6.27
C THR A 301 15.35 31.29 7.69
N LYS A 302 14.28 32.07 7.87
CA LYS A 302 13.83 32.50 9.21
C LYS A 302 13.32 31.31 10.03
N ARG A 303 12.76 30.29 9.38
CA ARG A 303 12.15 29.11 9.99
C ARG A 303 13.17 28.02 10.38
N ALA A 304 14.39 28.06 9.85
CA ALA A 304 15.45 27.08 10.13
C ALA A 304 15.84 26.89 11.62
N HIS A 305 15.41 27.79 12.51
CA HIS A 305 15.69 27.72 13.95
C HIS A 305 14.58 27.03 14.76
N PHE A 306 13.43 26.73 14.15
CA PHE A 306 12.32 26.02 14.79
C PHE A 306 12.56 24.52 14.68
N HIS A 307 12.16 23.78 15.72
CA HIS A 307 12.21 22.33 15.68
C HIS A 307 11.10 21.80 14.75
N ILE A 308 11.40 20.80 13.92
CA ILE A 308 10.49 20.28 12.88
C ILE A 308 9.16 19.74 13.42
N GLU A 309 9.12 19.33 14.69
CA GLU A 309 7.89 18.86 15.37
C GLU A 309 7.19 19.97 16.17
N SER A 310 7.63 21.22 16.07
CA SER A 310 6.98 22.33 16.79
C SER A 310 5.58 22.57 16.23
N VAL A 311 4.60 22.73 17.12
CA VAL A 311 3.24 23.13 16.73
C VAL A 311 3.27 24.50 16.07
N LEU A 312 2.72 24.59 14.88
CA LEU A 312 2.56 25.84 14.15
C LEU A 312 1.28 26.54 14.58
N HIS A 313 1.42 27.78 15.05
CA HIS A 313 0.25 28.54 15.48
C HIS A 313 -0.52 29.08 14.25
N PRO A 314 -1.85 28.96 14.16
CA PRO A 314 -2.64 29.43 13.01
C PRO A 314 -2.58 30.94 12.73
N LYS A 315 -2.05 31.72 13.67
CA LYS A 315 -1.81 33.17 13.55
C LYS A 315 -0.33 33.52 13.36
N ASP A 316 0.50 32.55 13.01
CA ASP A 316 1.90 32.81 12.69
C ASP A 316 1.99 33.87 11.58
N LEU A 317 2.85 34.87 11.78
CA LEU A 317 3.00 35.98 10.85
C LEU A 317 3.51 35.51 9.48
N MET A 318 4.32 34.44 9.45
CA MET A 318 4.90 33.92 8.22
C MET A 318 3.89 33.14 7.37
N LEU A 319 2.81 32.60 7.96
CA LEU A 319 1.66 32.13 7.20
C LEU A 319 0.98 33.29 6.46
N GLY A 320 0.90 34.46 7.09
CA GLY A 320 0.42 35.69 6.46
C GLY A 320 1.36 36.22 5.38
N GLU A 321 2.68 36.14 5.59
CA GLU A 321 3.69 36.49 4.58
C GLU A 321 3.52 35.60 3.33
N LEU A 322 3.38 34.28 3.50
CA LEU A 322 3.15 33.36 2.37
C LEU A 322 1.86 33.71 1.62
N ARG A 323 0.74 33.96 2.32
CA ARG A 323 -0.53 34.37 1.68
C ARG A 323 -0.42 35.62 0.81
N ALA A 324 0.51 36.52 1.13
CA ALA A 324 0.74 37.73 0.35
C ALA A 324 1.61 37.50 -0.91
N ILE A 325 2.35 36.39 -0.95
CA ILE A 325 3.19 36.00 -2.10
C ILE A 325 2.36 35.28 -3.18
N LEU A 326 1.36 34.50 -2.76
CA LEU A 326 0.44 33.72 -3.61
C LEU A 326 -0.45 34.62 -4.51
#